data_AF-A0A3D3FZ61-F1
#
_entry.id   AF-A0A3D3FZ61-F1
#
_cell.length_a   1.000
_cell.length_b   1.000
_cell.length_c   1.000
_cell.angle_alpha   90.00
_cell.angle_beta   90.00
_cell.angle_gamma   90.00
#
_symmetry.space_group_name_H-M   'P 1'
#
loop_
_entity.id
_entity.type
_entity.pdbx_description
1 polymer ?
#
loop_
_entity_poly.entity_id
_entity_poly.type
_entity_poly.pdbx_seq_one_letter_code
_entity_poly.pdbx_strand_id
1 'polypeptide(L)'
;MRFRNAKIRILDLDLKGCLYLNHFSHSQRIALFFKIISRLGDGAFWYVMLAAVWMLKGLAYSLQIIYLSLGGLLGTGLYKFLKCKTTRPRPYQVHQVIILGERPLDHFSFPSGHTLHAVLATVSLGYV
;
A
#
# COMPACT_ATOMS: atom_id res chain seq x y z
N MET A 1 -13.38 27.97 -12.10
CA MET A 1 -13.16 27.09 -13.28
C MET A 1 -11.83 26.32 -13.26
N ARG A 2 -10.70 26.86 -12.79
CA ARG A 2 -9.38 26.18 -12.78
C ARG A 2 -9.32 24.84 -12.00
N PHE A 3 -9.92 24.76 -10.82
CA PHE A 3 -9.82 23.55 -9.97
C PHE A 3 -10.54 22.31 -10.53
N ARG A 4 -11.71 22.50 -11.15
CA ARG A 4 -12.46 21.38 -11.74
C ARG A 4 -11.68 20.76 -12.89
N ASN A 5 -11.06 21.59 -13.73
CA ASN A 5 -10.23 21.13 -14.84
C ASN A 5 -8.94 20.45 -14.36
N ALA A 6 -8.31 20.97 -13.30
CA ALA A 6 -7.14 20.33 -12.69
C ALA A 6 -7.49 18.95 -12.12
N LYS A 7 -8.62 18.83 -11.40
CA LYS A 7 -9.11 17.55 -10.87
C LYS A 7 -9.32 16.52 -11.98
N ILE A 8 -9.99 16.90 -13.06
CA ILE A 8 -10.23 16.01 -14.21
C ILE A 8 -8.90 15.55 -14.81
N ARG A 9 -7.98 16.48 -15.08
CA ARG A 9 -6.67 16.13 -15.65
C ARG A 9 -5.86 15.18 -14.75
N ILE A 10 -5.88 15.38 -13.43
CA ILE A 10 -5.19 14.50 -12.49
C ILE A 10 -5.79 13.09 -12.52
N LEU A 11 -7.12 12.98 -12.53
CA LEU A 11 -7.81 11.68 -12.61
C LEU A 11 -7.53 10.97 -13.93
N ASP A 12 -7.50 11.70 -15.04
CA ASP A 12 -7.16 11.16 -16.35
C ASP A 12 -5.71 10.67 -16.42
N LEU A 13 -4.77 11.42 -15.82
CA LEU A 13 -3.37 11.01 -15.73
C LEU A 13 -3.21 9.76 -14.86
N ASP A 14 -3.90 9.70 -13.72
CA ASP A 14 -3.90 8.51 -12.84
C ASP A 14 -4.46 7.28 -13.57
N LEU A 15 -5.56 7.44 -14.31
CA LEU A 15 -6.13 6.36 -15.12
C LEU A 15 -5.19 5.92 -16.24
N LYS A 16 -4.62 6.86 -17.01
CA LYS A 16 -3.67 6.54 -18.10
C LYS A 16 -2.44 5.80 -17.56
N GLY A 17 -1.87 6.27 -16.45
CA GLY A 17 -0.77 5.61 -15.78
C GLY A 17 -1.14 4.20 -15.31
N CYS A 18 -2.33 4.05 -14.71
CA CYS A 18 -2.83 2.75 -14.27
C CYS A 18 -2.99 1.76 -15.44
N LEU A 19 -3.57 2.19 -16.57
CA LEU A 19 -3.72 1.35 -17.76
C LEU A 19 -2.38 0.96 -18.37
N TYR A 20 -1.46 1.92 -18.49
CA TYR A 20 -0.12 1.68 -19.01
C TYR A 20 0.64 0.65 -18.15
N LEU A 21 0.65 0.82 -16.83
CA LEU A 21 1.31 -0.11 -15.93
C LEU A 21 0.59 -1.48 -15.88
N ASN A 22 -0.74 -1.48 -15.95
CA ASN A 22 -1.51 -2.72 -15.97
C ASN A 22 -1.26 -3.54 -17.24
N HIS A 23 -0.82 -2.93 -18.34
CA HIS A 23 -0.45 -3.67 -19.54
C HIS A 23 0.64 -4.72 -19.28
N PHE A 24 1.59 -4.43 -18.38
CA PHE A 24 2.63 -5.39 -18.00
C PHE A 24 2.06 -6.62 -17.25
N SER A 25 0.89 -6.51 -16.62
CA SER A 25 0.19 -7.61 -15.96
C SER A 25 -0.32 -8.70 -16.92
N HIS A 26 -0.31 -8.46 -18.24
CA HIS A 26 -0.57 -9.53 -19.22
C HIS A 26 0.53 -10.60 -19.22
N SER A 27 1.76 -10.25 -18.81
CA SER A 27 2.84 -11.21 -18.64
C SER A 27 2.70 -11.95 -17.32
N GLN A 28 2.52 -13.28 -17.38
CA GLN A 28 2.36 -14.14 -16.19
C GLN A 28 3.52 -14.00 -15.19
N ARG A 29 4.76 -13.85 -15.69
CA ARG A 29 5.94 -13.67 -14.83
C ARG A 29 5.88 -12.37 -14.05
N ILE A 30 5.49 -11.28 -14.70
CA ILE A 30 5.37 -9.96 -14.08
C ILE A 30 4.22 -9.97 -13.07
N ALA A 31 3.06 -10.53 -13.45
CA ALA A 31 1.92 -10.66 -12.57
C ALA A 31 2.26 -11.47 -11.30
N LEU A 32 2.95 -12.60 -11.44
CA LEU A 32 3.35 -13.43 -10.30
C LEU A 32 4.35 -12.71 -9.38
N PHE A 33 5.34 -12.03 -9.96
CA PHE A 33 6.32 -11.24 -9.22
C PHE A 33 5.64 -10.18 -8.36
N PHE A 34 4.77 -9.35 -8.95
CA PHE A 34 4.04 -8.32 -8.21
C PHE A 34 3.05 -8.90 -7.22
N LYS A 35 2.41 -10.04 -7.52
CA LYS A 35 1.54 -10.75 -6.59
C LYS A 35 2.30 -11.17 -5.33
N ILE A 36 3.50 -11.74 -5.47
CA ILE A 36 4.34 -12.10 -4.31
C ILE A 36 4.67 -10.87 -3.48
N ILE A 37 5.10 -9.78 -4.11
CA ILE A 37 5.40 -8.51 -3.43
C ILE A 37 4.16 -7.96 -2.71
N SER A 38 3.00 -7.95 -3.36
CA SER A 38 1.75 -7.49 -2.75
C SER A 38 1.40 -8.32 -1.51
N ARG A 39 1.59 -9.64 -1.54
CA ARG A 39 1.34 -10.52 -0.39
C ARG A 39 2.29 -10.26 0.79
N LEU A 40 3.52 -9.81 0.53
CA LEU A 40 4.39 -9.33 1.61
C LEU A 40 3.80 -8.10 2.31
N GLY A 41 2.98 -7.30 1.62
CA GLY A 41 2.28 -6.18 2.22
C GLY A 41 1.19 -6.57 3.23
N ASP A 42 0.66 -7.81 3.20
CA ASP A 42 -0.61 -8.18 3.85
C ASP A 42 -0.56 -8.27 5.38
N GLY A 43 0.62 -8.18 6.01
CA GLY A 43 0.74 -8.20 7.48
C GLY A 43 1.81 -9.15 7.99
N ALA A 44 1.77 -10.41 7.56
CA ALA A 44 2.61 -11.48 8.10
C ALA A 44 4.11 -11.15 7.99
N PHE A 45 4.54 -10.59 6.85
CA PHE A 45 5.91 -10.14 6.64
C PHE A 45 6.36 -9.12 7.70
N TRP A 46 5.49 -8.17 8.07
CA TRP A 46 5.85 -7.12 9.01
C TRP A 46 6.12 -7.67 10.41
N TYR A 47 5.33 -8.65 10.86
CA TYR A 47 5.58 -9.33 12.14
C TYR A 47 6.88 -10.13 12.13
N VAL A 48 7.14 -10.87 11.04
CA VAL A 48 8.40 -11.63 10.88
C VAL A 48 9.60 -10.67 10.85
N MET A 49 9.49 -9.56 10.14
CA MET A 49 10.54 -8.54 10.08
C MET A 49 10.83 -7.93 11.46
N LEU A 50 9.80 -7.52 12.22
CA LEU A 50 9.97 -6.99 13.56
C LEU A 50 10.60 -8.03 14.52
N ALA A 51 10.17 -9.29 14.44
CA ALA A 51 10.75 -10.38 15.23
C ALA A 51 12.23 -10.62 14.87
N ALA A 52 12.57 -10.64 13.57
CA ALA A 52 13.95 -10.81 13.11
C ALA A 52 14.85 -9.66 13.59
N VAL A 53 14.38 -8.41 13.49
CA VAL A 53 15.13 -7.24 13.99
C VAL A 53 15.34 -7.32 15.50
N TRP A 54 14.32 -7.75 16.26
CA TRP A 54 14.45 -7.97 17.70
C TRP A 54 15.47 -9.04 18.05
N MET A 55 15.45 -10.18 17.35
CA MET A 55 16.41 -11.27 17.57
C MET A 55 17.85 -10.84 17.27
N LEU A 56 18.06 -9.99 16.26
CA LEU A 56 19.38 -9.51 15.85
C LEU A 56 19.94 -8.40 16.76
N LYS A 57 19.07 -7.53 17.29
CA LYS A 57 19.48 -6.35 18.10
C LYS A 57 19.28 -6.53 19.60
N GLY A 58 18.54 -7.56 20.02
CA GLY A 58 18.27 -7.88 21.41
C GLY A 58 17.33 -6.87 22.11
N LEU A 59 17.32 -6.95 23.45
CA LEU A 59 16.40 -6.18 24.31
C LEU A 59 16.54 -4.66 24.15
N ALA A 60 17.71 -4.15 23.76
CA ALA A 60 17.95 -2.73 23.53
C ALA A 60 17.05 -2.13 22.45
N TYR A 61 16.56 -2.94 21.51
CA TYR A 61 15.72 -2.49 20.39
C TYR A 61 14.21 -2.55 20.70
N SER A 62 13.84 -2.97 21.91
CA SER A 62 12.43 -3.18 22.27
C SER A 62 11.63 -1.88 22.24
N LEU A 63 12.23 -0.74 22.63
CA LEU A 63 11.58 0.57 22.57
C LEU A 63 11.27 0.98 21.12
N GLN A 64 12.18 0.71 20.18
CA GLN A 64 11.97 0.99 18.76
C GLN A 64 10.88 0.12 18.17
N ILE A 65 10.77 -1.15 18.57
CA ILE A 65 9.67 -2.01 18.12
C ILE A 65 8.33 -1.49 18.63
N ILE A 66 8.26 -1.01 19.88
CA ILE A 66 7.05 -0.38 20.42
C ILE A 66 6.72 0.88 19.60
N TYR A 67 7.71 1.73 19.32
CA TYR A 67 7.52 2.93 18.50
C TYR A 67 6.98 2.59 17.10
N LEU A 68 7.59 1.63 16.41
CA LEU A 68 7.14 1.13 15.10
C LEU A 68 5.72 0.56 15.15
N SER A 69 5.42 -0.21 16.20
CA SER A 69 4.09 -0.83 16.37
C SER A 69 3.02 0.23 16.61
N LEU A 70 3.29 1.21 17.48
CA LEU A 70 2.38 2.33 17.74
C LEU A 70 2.21 3.20 16.49
N GLY A 71 3.29 3.53 15.78
CA GLY A 71 3.24 4.27 14.53
C GLY A 71 2.41 3.54 13.46
N GLY A 72 2.61 2.23 13.30
CA GLY A 72 1.83 1.39 12.39
C GLY A 72 0.34 1.33 12.77
N LEU A 73 0.03 1.23 14.07
CA LEU A 73 -1.36 1.26 14.57
C LEU A 73 -2.04 2.60 14.31
N LEU A 74 -1.37 3.72 14.62
CA LEU A 74 -1.87 5.07 14.34
C LEU A 74 -2.07 5.28 12.84
N GLY A 75 -1.10 4.85 12.03
CA GLY A 75 -1.20 4.84 10.57
C GLY A 75 -2.41 4.06 10.09
N THR A 76 -2.63 2.85 10.61
CA THR A 76 -3.79 2.01 10.28
C THR A 76 -5.11 2.69 10.65
N GLY A 77 -5.17 3.34 11.82
CA GLY A 77 -6.35 4.09 12.26
C GLY A 77 -6.67 5.23 11.30
N LEU A 78 -5.67 6.05 10.97
CA LEU A 78 -5.80 7.15 10.01
C LEU A 78 -6.20 6.65 8.61
N TYR A 79 -5.58 5.57 8.16
CA TYR A 79 -5.88 4.89 6.90
C TYR A 79 -7.36 4.48 6.82
N LYS A 80 -7.87 3.77 7.85
CA LYS A 80 -9.26 3.32 7.88
C LYS A 80 -10.22 4.51 7.87
N PHE A 81 -9.93 5.54 8.65
CA PHE A 81 -10.73 6.77 8.68
C PHE A 81 -10.80 7.44 7.32
N LEU A 82 -9.66 7.67 6.67
CA LEU A 82 -9.59 8.30 5.36
C LEU A 82 -10.27 7.46 4.27
N LYS A 83 -10.13 6.14 4.34
CA LYS A 83 -10.73 5.22 3.38
C LYS A 83 -12.26 5.24 3.45
N CYS A 84 -12.83 5.30 4.66
CA CYS A 84 -14.27 5.46 4.86
C CYS A 84 -14.81 6.81 4.35
N LYS A 85 -14.00 7.87 4.35
CA LYS A 85 -14.43 9.20 3.89
C LYS A 85 -14.27 9.42 2.40
N THR A 86 -13.22 8.86 1.80
CA THR A 86 -12.90 9.10 0.39
C THR A 86 -13.65 8.19 -0.57
N THR A 87 -14.06 7.00 -0.10
CA THR A 87 -14.91 6.01 -0.80
C THR A 87 -14.57 5.82 -2.29
N ARG A 88 -13.29 6.00 -2.64
CA ARG A 88 -12.83 5.99 -4.03
C ARG A 88 -12.87 4.55 -4.57
N PRO A 89 -13.61 4.27 -5.66
CA PRO A 89 -13.62 2.94 -6.24
C PRO A 89 -12.25 2.56 -6.79
N ARG A 90 -11.99 1.27 -6.93
CA ARG A 90 -10.77 0.73 -7.54
C ARG A 90 -10.85 0.82 -9.06
N PRO A 91 -9.72 1.02 -9.75
CA PRO A 91 -9.70 1.11 -11.21
C PRO A 91 -10.41 -0.07 -11.91
N TYR A 92 -10.17 -1.31 -11.47
CA TYR A 92 -10.80 -2.51 -12.06
C TYR A 92 -12.33 -2.56 -11.90
N GLN A 93 -12.89 -1.86 -10.90
CA GLN A 93 -14.34 -1.80 -10.71
C GLN A 93 -15.01 -0.87 -11.71
N VAL A 94 -14.26 0.09 -12.25
CA VAL A 94 -14.75 1.12 -13.18
C VAL A 94 -14.36 0.80 -14.63
N HIS A 95 -13.18 0.19 -14.83
CA HIS A 95 -12.62 -0.13 -16.14
C HIS A 95 -12.35 -1.62 -16.27
N GLN A 96 -13.20 -2.32 -17.03
CA GLN A 96 -13.14 -3.78 -17.24
C GLN A 96 -11.88 -4.24 -18.00
N VAL A 97 -11.16 -3.32 -18.63
CA VAL A 97 -9.90 -3.62 -19.34
C VAL A 97 -8.74 -3.94 -18.39
N ILE A 98 -8.90 -3.67 -17.09
CA ILE A 98 -7.86 -3.85 -16.08
C ILE A 98 -7.84 -5.30 -15.61
N ILE A 99 -6.65 -5.89 -15.66
CA ILE A 99 -6.42 -7.27 -15.23
C ILE A 99 -6.24 -7.28 -13.72
N LEU A 100 -7.13 -7.99 -13.03
CA LEU A 100 -7.01 -8.17 -11.59
C LEU A 100 -5.96 -9.24 -11.28
N GLY A 101 -4.75 -8.81 -10.88
CA GLY A 101 -3.66 -9.73 -10.54
C GLY A 101 -3.85 -10.45 -9.19
N GLU A 102 -4.16 -9.70 -8.13
CA GLU A 102 -4.40 -10.24 -6.78
C GLU A 102 -5.71 -9.66 -6.22
N ARG A 103 -6.43 -10.47 -5.43
CA ARG A 103 -7.68 -10.02 -4.81
C ARG A 103 -7.35 -8.94 -3.77
N PRO A 104 -7.91 -7.72 -3.89
CA PRO A 104 -7.64 -6.67 -2.92
C PRO A 104 -8.30 -7.01 -1.59
N LEU A 105 -7.58 -6.76 -0.50
CA LEU A 105 -8.10 -6.92 0.87
C LEU A 105 -9.23 -5.94 1.18
N ASP A 106 -9.20 -4.75 0.56
CA ASP A 106 -10.17 -3.67 0.80
C ASP A 106 -10.84 -3.17 -0.48
N HIS A 107 -12.13 -2.86 -0.36
CA HIS A 107 -12.97 -2.40 -1.48
C HIS A 107 -12.50 -1.07 -2.08
N PHE A 108 -12.12 -0.10 -1.26
CA PHE A 108 -11.71 1.23 -1.73
C PHE A 108 -10.23 1.32 -2.06
N SER A 109 -9.88 2.19 -3.02
CA SER A 109 -8.52 2.33 -3.55
C SER A 109 -7.63 3.30 -2.79
N PHE A 110 -8.21 4.31 -2.15
CA PHE A 110 -7.46 5.37 -1.49
C PHE A 110 -7.73 5.43 0.02
N PRO A 111 -6.71 5.67 0.86
CA PRO A 111 -5.28 5.55 0.55
C PRO A 111 -4.84 4.08 0.40
N SER A 112 -3.59 3.84 -0.01
CA SER A 112 -3.00 2.48 -0.09
C SER A 112 -2.48 2.04 1.28
N GLY A 113 -3.04 0.95 1.81
CA GLY A 113 -2.60 0.38 3.09
C GLY A 113 -1.19 -0.22 3.01
N HIS A 114 -0.88 -0.98 1.96
CA HIS A 114 0.46 -1.56 1.76
C HIS A 114 1.54 -0.49 1.68
N THR A 115 1.30 0.57 0.91
CA THR A 115 2.25 1.68 0.75
C THR A 115 2.45 2.43 2.06
N LEU A 116 1.38 2.66 2.82
CA LEU A 116 1.46 3.34 4.11
C LEU A 116 2.40 2.59 5.08
N HIS A 117 2.17 1.29 5.28
CA HIS A 117 2.99 0.48 6.19
C HIS A 117 4.44 0.39 5.70
N ALA A 118 4.65 0.21 4.39
CA ALA A 118 5.99 0.14 3.82
C ALA A 118 6.79 1.42 4.03
N VAL A 119 6.21 2.59 3.76
CA VAL A 119 6.89 3.87 3.95
C VAL A 119 7.13 4.14 5.43
N LEU A 120 6.14 3.90 6.29
CA LEU A 120 6.27 4.13 7.74
C LEU A 120 7.36 3.24 8.34
N ALA A 121 7.38 1.96 8.00
CA ALA A 121 8.40 1.02 8.46
C ALA A 121 9.79 1.40 7.93
N THR A 122 9.92 1.70 6.63
CA THR A 122 11.21 2.03 6.01
C THR A 122 11.80 3.31 6.60
N VAL A 123 11.00 4.36 6.75
CA VAL A 123 11.46 5.64 7.32
C VAL A 123 11.84 5.47 8.79
N SER A 124 10.98 4.81 9.57
CA SER A 124 11.23 4.63 11.01
C SER A 124 12.42 3.71 11.28
N LEU A 125 12.64 2.66 10.48
CA LEU A 125 13.80 1.77 10.62
C LEU A 125 15.08 2.40 10.08
N GLY A 126 15.01 3.18 8.99
CA GLY A 126 16.19 3.82 8.39
C GLY A 126 16.68 5.04 9.14
N TYR A 127 15.85 5.60 10.03
CA TYR A 127 16.23 6.72 10.91
C TYR A 127 17.03 6.26 12.14
N VAL A 128 16.90 4.99 12.54
CA VAL A 128 17.54 4.41 13.73
C VAL A 128 18.87 3.77 13.37
#